data_AF-A0A7L3ZDB3-F1
#
_entry.id   AF-A0A7L3ZDB3-F1
#
_cell.length_a   1.000
_cell.length_b   1.000
_cell.length_c   1.000
_cell.angle_alpha   90.00
_cell.angle_beta   90.00
_cell.angle_gamma   90.00
#
_symmetry.space_group_name_H-M   'P 1'
#
loop_
_entity.id
_entity.type
_entity.pdbx_description
1 polymer ?
#
loop_
_entity_poly.entity_id
_entity_poly.type
_entity_poly.pdbx_seq_one_letter_code
_entity_poly.pdbx_strand_id
1 'polypeptide(L)'
;AGLKFDMKYMNFRVRACNKAVAGEFSEPVTLETKAFVFRLDASTCHQNLRVEELSVEWDATGGKVQDVKAREKDGKGRTASPANSPAR
;
A
#
# COMPACT_ATOMS: atom_id res chain seq x y z
N ALA A 1 -25.10 -0.36 -1.03
CA ALA A 1 -23.88 0.47 -1.11
C ALA A 1 -23.13 0.31 0.21
N GLY A 2 -21.82 0.04 0.18
CA GLY A 2 -20.98 -0.11 1.37
C GLY A 2 -20.33 1.21 1.82
N LEU A 3 -19.68 1.19 2.98
CA LEU A 3 -18.89 2.32 3.48
C LEU A 3 -17.67 2.53 2.58
N LYS A 4 -17.39 3.78 2.17
CA LYS A 4 -16.20 4.14 1.37
C LYS A 4 -15.15 4.81 2.27
N PHE A 5 -13.94 4.27 2.28
CA PHE A 5 -12.81 4.81 3.05
C PHE A 5 -11.88 5.65 2.15
N ASP A 6 -12.31 6.85 1.78
CA ASP A 6 -11.54 7.80 0.94
C ASP A 6 -11.09 9.07 1.69
N MET A 7 -11.30 9.13 3.01
CA MET A 7 -10.93 10.26 3.87
C MET A 7 -10.22 9.79 5.15
N LYS A 8 -9.25 10.58 5.61
CA LYS A 8 -8.48 10.33 6.85
C LYS A 8 -9.38 10.30 8.10
N TYR A 9 -10.44 11.08 8.12
CA TYR A 9 -11.39 11.12 9.23
C TYR A 9 -12.81 10.99 8.72
N MET A 10 -13.67 10.38 9.53
CA MET A 10 -15.10 10.23 9.27
C MET A 10 -15.90 10.74 10.47
N ASN A 11 -17.07 11.32 10.18
CA ASN A 11 -18.00 11.80 11.19
C ASN A 11 -19.13 10.79 11.37
N PHE A 12 -19.36 10.37 12.60
CA PHE A 12 -20.42 9.44 12.97
C PHE A 12 -21.40 10.11 13.92
N ARG A 13 -22.69 9.90 13.69
CA ARG A 13 -23.72 10.23 14.65
C ARG A 13 -24.77 9.14 14.62
N VAL A 14 -25.34 8.85 15.78
CA VAL A 14 -26.33 7.80 15.93
C VAL A 14 -27.62 8.41 16.44
N ARG A 15 -28.75 7.79 16.14
CA ARG A 15 -30.02 8.11 16.79
C ARG A 15 -30.69 6.83 17.24
N ALA A 16 -31.35 6.87 18.38
CA ALA A 16 -32.21 5.78 18.81
C ALA A 16 -33.55 5.87 18.06
N CYS A 17 -34.10 4.72 17.67
CA CYS A 17 -35.47 4.64 17.18
C CYS A 17 -36.16 3.38 17.72
N ASN A 18 -37.47 3.48 17.87
CA ASN A 18 -38.35 2.33 18.03
C ASN A 18 -39.28 2.23 16.80
N LYS A 19 -40.27 1.33 16.84
CA LYS A 19 -41.17 1.11 15.69
C LYS A 19 -42.05 2.31 15.35
N ALA A 20 -42.34 3.20 16.30
CA ALA A 20 -43.27 4.31 16.14
C ALA A 20 -42.58 5.68 15.99
N VAL A 21 -41.38 5.85 16.56
CA VAL A 21 -40.68 7.14 16.57
C VAL A 21 -39.16 6.96 16.54
N ALA A 22 -38.48 7.90 15.89
CA ALA A 22 -37.04 8.07 15.97
C ALA A 22 -36.71 9.32 16.78
N GLY A 23 -35.77 9.21 17.71
CA GLY A 23 -35.26 10.35 18.46
C GLY A 23 -34.30 11.22 17.65
N GLU A 24 -33.75 12.23 18.31
CA GLU A 24 -32.72 13.08 17.74
C GLU A 24 -31.41 12.33 17.55
N PHE A 25 -30.56 12.87 16.66
CA PHE A 25 -29.20 12.38 16.53
C PHE A 25 -28.35 12.85 17.70
N SER A 26 -27.39 12.03 18.09
CA SER A 26 -26.30 12.43 18.96
C SER A 26 -25.48 13.55 18.35
N GLU A 27 -24.69 14.22 19.19
CA GLU A 27 -23.56 15.00 18.73
C GLU A 27 -22.64 14.14 17.83
N PRO A 28 -22.05 14.72 16.78
CA PRO A 28 -21.16 14.01 15.89
C PRO A 28 -19.84 13.67 16.59
N VAL A 29 -19.33 12.47 16.31
CA VAL A 29 -18.02 12.00 16.73
C VAL A 29 -17.13 11.83 15.51
N THR A 30 -15.95 12.43 15.54
CA THR A 30 -14.93 12.29 14.50
C THR A 30 -14.00 11.12 14.86
N LEU A 31 -13.91 10.13 13.97
CA LEU A 31 -12.99 8.99 14.12
C LEU A 31 -11.98 8.97 12.98
N GLU A 32 -10.75 8.54 13.27
CA GLU A 32 -9.69 8.35 12.29
C GLU A 32 -9.85 7.03 11.52
N THR A 33 -9.75 7.12 10.20
CA THR A 33 -9.67 5.97 9.30
C THR A 33 -8.24 5.43 9.31
N LYS A 34 -7.99 4.41 10.15
CA LYS A 34 -6.65 3.81 10.31
C LYS A 34 -6.02 3.27 9.03
N ALA A 35 -6.82 2.97 7.99
CA ALA A 35 -6.31 2.54 6.69
C ALA A 35 -5.41 3.58 6.00
N PHE A 36 -5.51 4.87 6.38
CA PHE A 36 -4.62 5.93 5.90
C PHE A 36 -3.37 6.12 6.76
N VAL A 37 -3.24 5.38 7.85
CA VAL A 37 -2.10 5.46 8.78
C VAL A 37 -1.18 4.28 8.51
N PHE A 38 -0.57 4.30 7.33
CA PHE A 38 0.48 3.35 6.96
C PHE A 38 1.73 4.12 6.55
N ARG A 39 2.88 3.45 6.65
CA ARG A 39 4.15 3.92 6.11
C ARG A 39 4.81 2.78 5.37
N LEU A 40 5.43 3.11 4.26
CA LEU A 40 6.31 2.20 3.54
C LEU A 40 7.69 2.26 4.22
N ASP A 41 8.26 1.10 4.54
CA ASP A 41 9.53 1.02 5.24
C ASP A 41 10.65 0.53 4.31
N ALA A 42 11.42 1.49 3.79
CA ALA A 42 12.56 1.23 2.92
C ALA A 42 13.64 0.34 3.57
N SER A 43 13.73 0.29 4.91
CA SER A 43 14.73 -0.55 5.59
C SER A 43 14.45 -2.04 5.50
N THR A 44 13.20 -2.41 5.20
CA THR A 44 12.73 -3.78 5.07
C THR A 44 12.48 -4.20 3.62
N CYS A 45 12.72 -3.30 2.65
CA CYS A 45 12.38 -3.56 1.26
C CYS A 45 13.43 -4.42 0.54
N HIS A 46 13.01 -5.10 -0.52
CA HIS A 46 13.92 -5.80 -1.41
C HIS A 46 14.87 -4.79 -2.10
N GLN A 47 16.10 -5.18 -2.41
CA GLN A 47 17.12 -4.25 -2.97
C GLN A 47 16.72 -3.63 -4.32
N ASN A 48 15.87 -4.32 -5.09
CA ASN A 48 15.27 -3.83 -6.33
C ASN A 48 14.00 -2.97 -6.13
N LEU A 49 13.64 -2.62 -4.90
CA LEU A 49 12.53 -1.72 -4.62
C LEU A 49 13.07 -0.38 -4.15
N ARG A 50 12.69 0.68 -4.86
CA ARG A 50 12.84 2.05 -4.39
C ARG A 50 11.54 2.43 -3.69
N VAL A 51 11.65 2.71 -2.39
CA VAL A 51 10.51 3.03 -1.53
C VAL A 51 10.60 4.51 -1.12
N GLU A 52 9.57 5.28 -1.41
CA GLU A 52 9.38 6.65 -0.94
C GLU A 52 8.18 6.69 0.02
N GLU A 53 7.82 7.88 0.51
CA GLU A 53 6.77 8.02 1.55
C GLU A 53 5.43 7.41 1.14
N LEU A 54 5.05 7.56 -0.14
CA LEU A 54 3.75 7.15 -0.68
C LEU A 54 3.85 6.32 -1.96
N SER A 55 5.05 5.91 -2.38
CA SER A 55 5.27 5.15 -3.62
C SER A 55 6.28 4.03 -3.44
N VAL A 56 6.10 2.98 -4.25
CA VAL A 56 7.06 1.89 -4.40
C VAL A 56 7.28 1.69 -5.88
N GLU A 57 8.54 1.78 -6.30
CA GLU A 57 8.97 1.57 -7.67
C GLU A 57 9.94 0.39 -7.76
N TRP A 58 9.94 -0.30 -8.89
CA TRP A 58 10.93 -1.33 -9.18
C TRP A 58 12.15 -0.70 -9.83
N ASP A 59 13.32 -0.88 -9.20
CA ASP A 59 14.62 -0.56 -9.77
C ASP A 59 15.27 -1.84 -10.31
N ALA A 60 15.33 -1.96 -11.64
CA ALA A 60 15.95 -3.09 -12.32
C ALA A 60 17.47 -3.20 -12.08
N THR A 61 18.10 -2.14 -11.55
CA THR A 61 19.52 -2.07 -11.24
C THR A 61 19.84 -2.31 -9.75
N GLY A 62 18.82 -2.49 -8.91
CA GLY A 62 18.86 -2.44 -7.44
C GLY A 62 19.85 -3.35 -6.73
N GLY A 63 21.12 -2.98 -6.77
CA GLY A 63 22.24 -3.64 -6.09
C GLY A 63 23.28 -4.28 -7.03
N LYS A 64 23.07 -4.30 -8.35
CA LYS A 64 24.07 -4.78 -9.32
C LYS A 64 24.73 -3.63 -10.06
N VAL A 65 25.45 -2.80 -9.31
CA VAL A 65 26.60 -2.07 -9.84
C VAL A 65 27.87 -2.69 -9.21
N GLN A 66 28.00 -4.01 -9.32
CA GLN A 66 29.31 -4.65 -9.20
C GLN A 66 29.88 -4.80 -10.62
N ASP A 67 30.88 -3.97 -10.89
CA ASP A 67 31.86 -4.07 -11.97
C ASP A 67 31.41 -4.80 -13.24
N VAL A 68 30.83 -4.05 -14.17
CA VAL A 68 30.87 -4.44 -15.60
C VAL A 68 32.28 -4.21 -16.11
N LYS A 69 33.26 -4.95 -15.58
CA LYS A 69 34.45 -5.31 -16.34
C LYS A 69 34.09 -6.55 -17.15
N ALA A 70 33.73 -6.27 -18.39
CA ALA A 70 33.75 -7.15 -19.56
C ALA A 70 34.15 -8.61 -19.26
N ARG A 71 33.17 -9.50 -19.21
CA ARG A 71 33.40 -10.91 -19.53
C ARG A 71 32.37 -11.35 -20.57
N GLU A 72 32.70 -11.04 -21.82
CA GLU A 72 32.26 -11.84 -22.97
C GLU A 72 32.53 -13.31 -22.66
N LYS A 73 31.49 -14.15 -22.55
CA LYS A 73 31.44 -15.47 -23.18
C LYS A 73 30.07 -16.15 -23.05
N ASP A 74 29.42 -16.27 -24.20
CA ASP A 74 28.54 -17.35 -24.68
C ASP A 74 27.48 -18.00 -23.76
N GLY A 75 26.24 -17.97 -24.27
CA GLY A 75 25.43 -19.19 -24.34
C GLY A 75 24.29 -19.33 -23.33
N LYS A 76 23.06 -19.23 -23.85
CA LYS A 76 21.81 -19.82 -23.32
C LYS A 76 21.60 -19.75 -21.79
N GLY A 77 20.73 -18.84 -21.35
CA GLY A 77 19.88 -19.13 -20.21
C GLY A 77 19.47 -17.95 -19.34
N ARG A 78 18.15 -17.82 -19.22
CA ARG A 78 17.41 -17.29 -18.06
C ARG A 78 17.41 -15.77 -17.88
N THR A 79 16.39 -15.16 -18.46
CA THR A 79 15.74 -13.96 -17.91
C THR A 79 15.39 -14.25 -16.44
N ALA A 80 16.09 -13.60 -15.51
CA ALA A 80 15.83 -13.69 -14.09
C ALA A 80 14.62 -12.82 -13.72
N SER A 81 13.44 -13.18 -14.22
CA SER A 81 12.18 -12.69 -13.67
C SER A 81 11.83 -13.54 -12.45
N PRO A 82 11.50 -12.97 -11.27
CA PRO A 82 10.88 -13.75 -10.22
C PRO A 82 9.54 -14.27 -10.74
N ALA A 83 9.39 -15.58 -10.85
CA ALA A 83 8.18 -16.23 -11.35
C ALA A 83 6.98 -16.19 -10.38
N ASN A 84 7.05 -15.39 -9.32
CA ASN A 84 6.00 -15.27 -8.30
C ASN A 84 5.77 -13.79 -7.95
N SER A 85 5.10 -13.07 -8.85
CA SER A 85 4.31 -11.91 -8.43
C SER A 85 2.94 -12.42 -7.95
N PRO A 86 2.54 -12.18 -6.69
CA PRO A 86 1.23 -12.60 -6.18
C PRO A 86 0.07 -11.73 -6.70
N ALA A 87 0.34 -10.72 -7.54
CA ALA A 87 -0.68 -9.91 -8.17
C ALA A 87 -1.17 -10.58 -9.46
N ARG A 88 -2.19 -11.43 -9.34
CA ARG A 88 -3.09 -11.83 -10.41
C ARG A 88 -4.52 -11.88 -9.92
#